data_AF-A0A9N7NTQ7-F1
#
_entry.id   AF-A0A9N7NTQ7-F1
#
_cell.length_a   1.000
_cell.length_b   1.000
_cell.length_c   1.000
_cell.angle_alpha   90.00
_cell.angle_beta   90.00
_cell.angle_gamma   90.00
#
_symmetry.space_group_name_H-M   'P 1'
#
loop_
_entity.id
_entity.type
_entity.pdbx_description
1 polymer ?
#
loop_
_entity_poly.entity_id
_entity_poly.type
_entity_poly.pdbx_seq_one_letter_code
_entity_poly.pdbx_strand_id
1 'polypeptide(L)'
;MASMGCLQRGSSQPVFDGSLRSSRLSRTNAARICQARPGLRVGAQQQPSSVETEPSRRAMLGLVAAGIASVSFVQAVLAEAKPIKIGPPPPPSGGLPGTLNSDEARDFNLPLKDRFYLQPKTPAEAAARAKESAKEIFAVKAQIDKKAWPYVQNDLRLRAEYLRYDLNTVISAKPKEEKKALKDLSAKLFQTISNLDHAAKIKSSQEAEKYYAETVSALNDVLSKLG
;
A
#
# COMPACT_ATOMS: atom_id res chain seq x y z
N MET A 1 -72.87 -10.13 3.58
CA MET A 1 -71.56 -9.45 3.63
C MET A 1 -70.60 -10.32 4.40
N ALA A 2 -69.56 -10.79 3.72
CA ALA A 2 -68.54 -11.69 4.25
C ALA A 2 -67.56 -10.94 5.16
N SER A 3 -67.17 -11.53 6.29
CA SER A 3 -65.88 -11.20 6.91
C SER A 3 -65.44 -12.28 7.91
N MET A 4 -64.29 -12.87 7.57
CA MET A 4 -63.20 -13.32 8.43
C MET A 4 -63.44 -14.48 9.40
N GLY A 5 -62.99 -15.65 8.95
CA GLY A 5 -62.66 -16.78 9.81
C GLY A 5 -61.23 -16.72 10.35
N CYS A 6 -61.00 -17.50 11.39
CA CYS A 6 -59.69 -18.03 11.76
C CYS A 6 -59.91 -19.35 12.51
N LEU A 7 -59.52 -20.45 11.87
CA LEU A 7 -59.50 -21.81 12.42
C LEU A 7 -58.05 -22.18 12.72
N GLN A 8 -57.79 -22.53 13.99
CA GLN A 8 -56.59 -23.24 14.43
C GLN A 8 -56.51 -24.66 13.84
N ARG A 9 -55.31 -25.06 13.42
CA ARG A 9 -54.83 -26.45 13.44
C ARG A 9 -53.30 -26.45 13.61
N GLY A 10 -52.81 -27.30 14.50
CA GLY A 10 -51.44 -27.27 15.03
C GLY A 10 -50.44 -28.27 14.43
N SER A 11 -49.33 -28.44 15.18
CA SER A 11 -48.28 -29.47 15.13
C SER A 11 -47.23 -29.31 14.01
N SER A 12 -45.89 -29.39 14.13
CA SER A 12 -44.87 -29.80 15.14
C SER A 12 -43.51 -29.24 14.62
N GLN A 13 -42.48 -28.83 15.38
CA GLN A 13 -41.45 -29.64 16.08
C GLN A 13 -40.32 -28.71 16.63
N PRO A 14 -39.46 -29.18 17.56
CA PRO A 14 -38.64 -28.33 18.44
C PRO A 14 -37.27 -27.89 17.88
N VAL A 15 -36.83 -26.73 18.33
CA VAL A 15 -35.50 -26.14 18.13
C VAL A 15 -34.49 -26.86 19.04
N PHE A 16 -33.44 -27.43 18.44
CA PHE A 16 -32.32 -28.03 19.16
C PHE A 16 -31.32 -26.92 19.55
N ASP A 17 -31.10 -26.78 20.86
CA ASP A 17 -30.13 -25.89 21.50
C ASP A 17 -28.74 -26.56 21.47
N GLY A 18 -27.80 -25.95 20.75
CA GLY A 18 -26.46 -26.46 20.49
C GLY A 18 -25.42 -25.77 21.38
N SER A 19 -25.20 -26.32 22.56
CA SER A 19 -24.23 -25.88 23.56
C SER A 19 -22.77 -25.87 23.06
N LEU A 20 -22.07 -24.77 23.37
CA LEU A 20 -20.65 -24.52 23.12
C LEU A 20 -19.77 -25.54 23.87
N ARG A 21 -19.30 -26.58 23.18
CA ARG A 21 -18.22 -27.46 23.67
C ARG A 21 -16.88 -26.90 23.22
N SER A 22 -16.25 -26.14 24.12
CA SER A 22 -14.85 -25.74 24.04
C SER A 22 -13.94 -26.97 24.17
N SER A 23 -13.18 -27.29 23.12
CA SER A 23 -12.14 -28.32 23.16
C SER A 23 -10.87 -27.87 22.41
N ARG A 24 -9.85 -27.58 23.21
CA ARG A 24 -8.39 -27.61 23.02
C ARG A 24 -7.84 -27.65 21.58
N LEU A 25 -7.04 -26.64 21.26
CA LEU A 25 -5.76 -26.83 20.57
C LEU A 25 -4.65 -26.07 21.33
N SER A 26 -3.82 -26.86 22.01
CA SER A 26 -2.53 -26.48 22.59
C SER A 26 -1.58 -26.06 21.47
N ARG A 27 -1.09 -24.83 21.53
CA ARG A 27 -0.11 -24.27 20.60
C ARG A 27 1.29 -24.78 20.97
N THR A 28 1.88 -25.59 20.10
CA THR A 28 3.27 -26.05 20.21
C THR A 28 4.24 -25.03 19.59
N ASN A 29 5.43 -24.97 20.19
CA ASN A 29 6.71 -24.50 19.66
C ASN A 29 6.89 -23.01 19.32
N ALA A 30 7.46 -22.28 20.27
CA ALA A 30 8.35 -21.15 20.00
C ALA A 30 9.73 -21.46 20.59
N ALA A 31 10.60 -22.10 19.80
CA ALA A 31 12.01 -22.19 20.12
C ALA A 31 12.64 -20.79 19.95
N ARG A 32 13.00 -20.15 21.07
CA ARG A 32 13.88 -18.97 21.04
C ARG A 32 15.31 -19.47 20.84
N ILE A 33 15.87 -19.21 19.66
CA ILE A 33 17.29 -19.41 19.39
C ILE A 33 18.03 -18.22 20.01
N CYS A 34 18.62 -18.43 21.20
CA CYS A 34 19.59 -17.51 21.78
C CYS A 34 20.95 -17.74 21.10
N GLN A 35 21.41 -16.81 20.28
CA GLN A 35 22.78 -16.84 19.77
C GLN A 35 23.76 -16.50 20.91
N ALA A 36 24.58 -17.49 21.28
CA ALA A 36 25.67 -17.31 22.22
C ALA A 36 26.82 -16.52 21.55
N ARG A 37 27.22 -15.40 22.15
CA ARG A 37 28.47 -14.71 21.80
C ARG A 37 29.66 -15.54 22.33
N PRO A 38 30.64 -15.94 21.51
CA PRO A 38 31.86 -16.51 22.05
C PRO A 38 32.74 -15.38 22.60
N GLY A 39 32.83 -15.29 23.92
CA GLY A 39 33.84 -14.50 24.62
C GLY A 39 35.17 -15.26 24.62
N LEU A 40 36.20 -14.63 24.04
CA LEU A 40 37.57 -15.12 24.07
C LEU A 40 38.09 -15.09 25.52
N ARG A 41 38.40 -16.27 26.09
CA ARG A 41 39.16 -16.39 27.35
C ARG A 41 40.51 -17.03 27.03
N VAL A 42 41.59 -16.32 27.35
CA VAL A 42 42.98 -16.81 27.31
C VAL A 42 43.31 -17.34 28.71
N GLY A 43 43.58 -18.64 28.81
CA GLY A 43 44.09 -19.28 30.03
C GLY A 43 45.60 -19.49 29.90
N ALA A 44 46.35 -19.09 30.92
CA ALA A 44 47.80 -19.25 30.98
C ALA A 44 48.20 -20.50 31.79
N GLN A 45 49.07 -21.30 31.16
CA GLN A 45 50.30 -21.90 31.70
C GLN A 45 50.28 -22.73 33.00
N GLN A 46 50.69 -24.00 32.89
CA GLN A 46 51.74 -24.59 33.74
C GLN A 46 52.26 -25.94 33.20
N GLN A 47 53.59 -26.03 33.13
CA GLN A 47 54.48 -27.22 32.96
C GLN A 47 54.79 -27.80 34.37
N PRO A 48 55.75 -28.74 34.58
CA PRO A 48 56.13 -30.00 33.89
C PRO A 48 56.47 -31.16 34.88
N SER A 49 56.69 -32.39 34.38
CA SER A 49 57.63 -33.43 34.92
C SER A 49 57.37 -34.76 34.16
N SER A 50 58.27 -35.70 33.90
CA SER A 50 59.73 -35.87 33.96
C SER A 50 60.07 -37.26 33.35
N VAL A 51 61.11 -37.33 32.51
CA VAL A 51 62.16 -38.40 32.44
C VAL A 51 61.74 -39.79 31.86
N GLU A 52 62.08 -40.07 30.57
CA GLU A 52 63.10 -41.05 30.07
C GLU A 52 62.42 -42.36 29.56
N THR A 53 62.76 -43.09 28.48
CA THR A 53 63.77 -43.10 27.41
C THR A 53 63.16 -43.87 26.20
N GLU A 54 63.74 -43.70 25.01
CA GLU A 54 63.55 -44.42 23.72
C GLU A 54 62.62 -43.81 22.64
N PRO A 55 63.04 -43.83 21.36
CA PRO A 55 62.73 -42.80 20.38
C PRO A 55 61.44 -43.09 19.61
N SER A 56 60.47 -42.20 19.77
CA SER A 56 59.25 -42.19 18.96
C SER A 56 59.06 -40.82 18.34
N ARG A 57 58.71 -40.81 17.05
CA ARG A 57 58.78 -39.71 16.06
C ARG A 57 57.96 -38.43 16.40
N ARG A 58 57.50 -38.28 17.63
CA ARG A 58 56.67 -37.16 18.12
C ARG A 58 57.32 -36.31 19.24
N ALA A 59 58.58 -36.57 19.59
CA ALA A 59 59.30 -35.86 20.67
C ALA A 59 60.42 -34.91 20.20
N MET A 60 60.60 -34.71 18.89
CA MET A 60 61.49 -33.68 18.34
C MET A 60 60.70 -32.39 18.15
N LEU A 61 60.69 -31.52 19.17
CA LEU A 61 60.53 -30.05 19.12
C LEU A 61 59.93 -29.52 20.44
N GLY A 62 60.54 -29.91 21.56
CA GLY A 62 60.51 -29.10 22.77
C GLY A 62 61.85 -28.38 22.90
N LEU A 63 61.80 -27.08 23.19
CA LEU A 63 62.90 -26.31 23.81
C LEU A 63 64.03 -25.79 22.91
N VAL A 64 63.75 -24.72 22.16
CA VAL A 64 64.69 -23.58 22.09
C VAL A 64 63.91 -22.33 22.47
N ALA A 65 63.93 -22.03 23.76
CA ALA A 65 63.49 -20.76 24.29
C ALA A 65 64.63 -19.74 24.13
N ALA A 66 64.23 -18.52 23.74
CA ALA A 66 64.93 -17.25 23.94
C ALA A 66 66.33 -17.11 23.33
N GLY A 67 66.38 -16.48 22.15
CA GLY A 67 67.62 -15.97 21.59
C GLY A 67 67.39 -14.91 20.53
N ILE A 68 67.30 -13.65 20.99
CA ILE A 68 67.68 -12.43 20.26
C ILE A 68 66.60 -11.82 19.35
N ALA A 69 66.18 -10.64 19.80
CA ALA A 69 65.35 -9.67 19.12
C ALA A 69 66.02 -9.13 17.85
N SER A 70 65.25 -8.93 16.79
CA SER A 70 65.18 -7.66 16.05
C SER A 70 64.25 -7.80 14.83
N VAL A 71 63.23 -6.95 14.82
CA VAL A 71 62.40 -6.55 13.67
C VAL A 71 61.84 -7.68 12.79
N SER A 72 60.78 -8.30 13.28
CA SER A 72 59.72 -8.78 12.41
C SER A 72 59.13 -7.59 11.65
N PHE A 73 59.66 -7.30 10.46
CA PHE A 73 58.82 -6.72 9.40
C PHE A 73 57.84 -7.80 8.97
N VAL A 74 56.84 -8.07 9.82
CA VAL A 74 55.54 -8.43 9.27
C VAL A 74 55.20 -7.20 8.45
N GLN A 75 55.36 -7.29 7.13
CA GLN A 75 54.58 -6.45 6.23
C GLN A 75 53.15 -6.71 6.66
N ALA A 76 52.63 -5.84 7.54
CA ALA A 76 51.25 -5.51 7.54
C ALA A 76 51.02 -5.07 6.11
N VAL A 77 50.58 -6.00 5.27
CA VAL A 77 49.88 -5.69 4.05
C VAL A 77 48.60 -5.03 4.56
N LEU A 78 48.75 -3.76 4.96
CA LEU A 78 47.70 -2.78 4.97
C LEU A 78 47.23 -2.78 3.53
N ALA A 79 46.27 -3.68 3.26
CA ALA A 79 45.43 -3.56 2.11
C ALA A 79 44.72 -2.22 2.31
N GLU A 80 45.34 -1.17 1.79
CA GLU A 80 44.77 0.16 1.70
C GLU A 80 43.45 -0.01 0.96
N ALA A 81 42.35 0.06 1.71
CA ALA A 81 41.02 -0.06 1.17
C ALA A 81 40.79 1.13 0.25
N LYS A 82 41.07 0.95 -1.05
CA LYS A 82 40.80 1.94 -2.08
C LYS A 82 39.29 2.19 -2.06
N PRO A 83 38.82 3.39 -1.68
CA PRO A 83 37.40 3.67 -1.66
C PRO A 83 36.89 3.57 -3.09
N ILE A 84 35.98 2.63 -3.33
CA ILE A 84 35.23 2.57 -4.58
C ILE A 84 34.38 3.84 -4.63
N LYS A 85 34.52 4.62 -5.70
CA LYS A 85 33.65 5.77 -5.95
C LYS A 85 32.24 5.25 -6.20
N ILE A 86 31.45 5.15 -5.15
CA ILE A 86 30.01 4.98 -5.24
C ILE A 86 29.48 6.27 -5.87
N GLY A 87 28.80 6.16 -7.00
CA GLY A 87 28.18 7.30 -7.66
C GLY A 87 27.19 8.01 -6.73
N PRO A 88 26.84 9.28 -7.01
CA PRO A 88 25.79 9.95 -6.24
C PRO A 88 24.50 9.10 -6.28
N PRO A 89 23.69 9.14 -5.22
CA PRO A 89 22.40 8.47 -5.25
C PRO A 89 21.59 8.93 -6.47
N PRO A 90 20.76 8.06 -7.05
CA PRO A 90 19.89 8.47 -8.15
C PRO A 90 19.08 9.69 -7.73
N PRO A 91 18.79 10.62 -8.66
CA PRO A 91 17.94 11.74 -8.37
C PRO A 91 16.60 11.23 -7.82
N PRO A 92 16.01 11.95 -6.86
CA PRO A 92 14.73 11.56 -6.30
C PRO A 92 13.68 11.37 -7.39
N SER A 93 12.97 10.24 -7.34
CA SER A 93 11.93 9.89 -8.30
C SER A 93 10.66 10.70 -8.03
N GLY A 94 10.16 11.41 -9.04
CA GLY A 94 8.92 12.18 -8.99
C GLY A 94 8.89 13.26 -10.07
N GLY A 95 8.01 13.14 -11.05
CA GLY A 95 7.86 14.08 -12.17
C GLY A 95 7.27 15.46 -11.81
N LEU A 96 7.22 15.80 -10.53
CA LEU A 96 6.95 17.14 -10.00
C LEU A 96 8.16 17.57 -9.17
N PRO A 97 8.47 18.87 -9.03
CA PRO A 97 9.63 19.31 -8.26
C PRO A 97 9.51 18.87 -6.77
N GLY A 98 10.17 17.77 -6.42
CA GLY A 98 10.34 17.28 -5.05
C GLY A 98 9.91 15.82 -4.81
N THR A 99 10.61 15.12 -3.89
CA THR A 99 10.15 13.86 -3.27
C THR A 99 8.92 14.05 -2.39
N LEU A 100 8.65 15.29 -1.98
CA LEU A 100 7.68 15.61 -0.94
C LEU A 100 6.26 15.20 -1.33
N ASN A 101 5.89 15.20 -2.61
CA ASN A 101 4.51 14.87 -2.99
C ASN A 101 4.20 13.36 -2.97
N SER A 102 5.22 12.50 -3.11
CA SER A 102 5.04 11.04 -3.11
C SER A 102 4.98 10.46 -1.69
N ASP A 103 5.64 11.12 -0.73
CA ASP A 103 5.79 10.66 0.66
C ASP A 103 5.17 11.59 1.71
N GLU A 104 4.67 12.79 1.36
CA GLU A 104 3.92 13.61 2.31
C GLU A 104 2.59 12.93 2.65
N ALA A 105 2.63 12.21 3.77
CA ALA A 105 1.45 11.70 4.44
C ALA A 105 0.61 12.86 5.01
N ARG A 106 -0.13 13.52 4.11
CA ARG A 106 -1.12 14.57 4.40
C ARG A 106 -0.45 15.83 5.02
N ASP A 107 -1.01 17.01 4.82
CA ASP A 107 -0.35 18.27 5.25
C ASP A 107 -0.07 18.31 6.77
N PHE A 108 1.22 18.27 7.14
CA PHE A 108 1.62 18.16 8.54
C PHE A 108 1.33 19.42 9.36
N ASN A 109 1.12 20.55 8.70
CA ASN A 109 0.77 21.82 9.34
C ASN A 109 -0.71 21.85 9.79
N LEU A 110 -1.56 21.00 9.20
CA LEU A 110 -2.96 20.89 9.58
C LEU A 110 -3.16 19.91 10.74
N PRO A 111 -4.14 20.20 11.64
CA PRO A 111 -4.58 19.25 12.66
C PRO A 111 -4.95 17.90 12.04
N LEU A 112 -4.76 16.79 12.78
CA LEU A 112 -5.06 15.44 12.28
C LEU A 112 -6.48 15.30 11.69
N LYS A 113 -7.45 16.07 12.21
CA LYS A 113 -8.85 16.04 11.78
C LYS A 113 -9.08 16.65 10.39
N ASP A 114 -8.23 17.60 10.00
CA ASP A 114 -8.35 18.33 8.73
C ASP A 114 -7.33 17.82 7.69
N ARG A 115 -6.52 16.85 8.08
CA ARG A 115 -5.54 16.16 7.24
C ARG A 115 -6.21 15.13 6.33
N PHE A 116 -6.99 15.59 5.37
CA PHE A 116 -7.59 14.73 4.35
C PHE A 116 -6.65 14.50 3.16
N TYR A 117 -6.78 13.33 2.53
CA TYR A 117 -6.04 12.98 1.30
C TYR A 117 -6.46 13.85 0.10
N LEU A 118 -7.74 14.23 0.04
CA LEU A 118 -8.21 15.34 -0.79
C LEU A 118 -8.38 16.57 0.07
N GLN A 119 -7.57 17.60 -0.20
CA GLN A 119 -7.74 18.88 0.47
C GLN A 119 -8.96 19.64 -0.08
N PRO A 120 -9.74 20.29 0.80
CA PRO A 120 -10.78 21.22 0.39
C PRO A 120 -10.14 22.38 -0.35
N LYS A 121 -10.63 22.66 -1.56
CA LYS A 121 -10.23 23.82 -2.35
C LYS A 121 -11.33 24.85 -2.36
N THR A 122 -10.99 26.07 -2.77
CA THR A 122 -12.01 27.10 -3.04
C THR A 122 -12.97 26.58 -4.13
N PRO A 123 -14.26 26.99 -4.13
CA PRO A 123 -15.23 26.47 -5.10
C PRO A 123 -14.81 26.76 -6.56
N ALA A 124 -14.07 27.85 -6.81
CA ALA A 124 -13.53 28.16 -8.13
C ALA A 124 -12.40 27.18 -8.54
N GLU A 125 -11.47 26.88 -7.64
CA GLU A 125 -10.42 25.90 -7.89
C GLU A 125 -10.95 24.47 -7.98
N ALA A 126 -11.97 24.13 -7.19
CA ALA A 126 -12.67 22.85 -7.27
C ALA A 126 -13.34 22.68 -8.65
N ALA A 127 -13.95 23.73 -9.20
CA ALA A 127 -14.49 23.71 -10.56
C ALA A 127 -13.38 23.54 -11.62
N ALA A 128 -12.19 24.13 -11.42
CA ALA A 128 -11.05 23.94 -12.31
C ALA A 128 -10.52 22.49 -12.28
N ARG A 129 -10.37 21.90 -11.08
CA ARG A 129 -9.97 20.50 -10.92
C ARG A 129 -11.02 19.52 -11.45
N ALA A 130 -12.31 19.82 -11.29
CA ALA A 130 -13.39 19.04 -11.90
C ALA A 130 -13.30 19.02 -13.42
N LYS A 131 -12.91 20.15 -14.05
CA LYS A 131 -12.65 20.21 -15.51
C LYS A 131 -11.46 19.35 -15.92
N GLU A 132 -10.41 19.27 -15.10
CA GLU A 132 -9.27 18.39 -15.33
C GLU A 132 -9.66 16.91 -15.22
N SER A 133 -10.37 16.54 -14.15
CA SER A 133 -10.89 15.17 -13.98
C SER A 133 -11.83 14.77 -15.12
N ALA A 134 -12.64 15.69 -15.64
CA ALA A 134 -13.49 15.42 -16.80
C ALA A 134 -12.69 15.12 -18.08
N LYS A 135 -11.59 15.84 -18.33
CA LYS A 135 -10.70 15.57 -19.47
C LYS A 135 -10.10 14.16 -19.39
N GLU A 136 -9.73 13.72 -18.19
CA GLU A 136 -9.17 12.40 -17.99
C GLU A 136 -10.23 11.30 -18.14
N ILE A 137 -11.48 11.54 -17.72
CA ILE A 137 -12.59 10.63 -18.00
C ILE A 137 -12.83 10.50 -19.51
N PHE A 138 -12.70 11.59 -20.29
CA PHE A 138 -12.76 11.50 -21.75
C PHE A 138 -11.64 10.64 -22.34
N ALA A 139 -10.43 10.70 -21.75
CA ALA A 139 -9.28 9.92 -22.20
C ALA A 139 -9.41 8.40 -21.96
N VAL A 140 -10.32 7.97 -21.08
CA VAL A 140 -10.61 6.54 -20.82
C VAL A 140 -11.04 5.80 -22.08
N LYS A 141 -11.57 6.49 -23.10
CA LYS A 141 -11.91 5.88 -24.39
C LYS A 141 -10.75 5.09 -24.99
N ALA A 142 -9.55 5.65 -24.97
CA ALA A 142 -8.37 4.98 -25.53
C ALA A 142 -8.04 3.67 -24.78
N GLN A 143 -8.41 3.56 -23.50
CA GLN A 143 -8.23 2.35 -22.71
C GLN A 143 -9.35 1.32 -22.97
N ILE A 144 -10.58 1.79 -23.21
CA ILE A 144 -11.71 0.93 -23.63
C ILE A 144 -11.41 0.29 -24.99
N ASP A 145 -10.92 1.07 -25.96
CA ASP A 145 -10.55 0.58 -27.30
C ASP A 145 -9.42 -0.47 -27.22
N LYS A 146 -8.47 -0.28 -26.30
CA LYS A 146 -7.39 -1.24 -26.00
C LYS A 146 -7.84 -2.44 -25.15
N LYS A 147 -9.10 -2.49 -24.71
CA LYS A 147 -9.65 -3.51 -23.78
C LYS A 147 -8.84 -3.64 -22.49
N ALA A 148 -8.26 -2.53 -22.04
CA ALA A 148 -7.42 -2.44 -20.85
C ALA A 148 -8.27 -2.29 -19.57
N TRP A 149 -9.17 -3.25 -19.32
CA TRP A 149 -10.23 -3.15 -18.31
C TRP A 149 -9.78 -2.76 -16.89
N PRO A 150 -8.66 -3.29 -16.35
CA PRO A 150 -8.20 -2.87 -15.02
C PRO A 150 -7.81 -1.39 -14.97
N TYR A 151 -7.19 -0.88 -16.05
CA TYR A 151 -6.81 0.52 -16.15
C TYR A 151 -8.04 1.43 -16.30
N VAL A 152 -9.02 1.01 -17.11
CA VAL A 152 -10.32 1.70 -17.22
C VAL A 152 -10.96 1.85 -15.84
N GLN A 153 -11.05 0.76 -15.06
CA GLN A 153 -11.67 0.80 -13.73
C GLN A 153 -10.88 1.69 -12.75
N ASN A 154 -9.56 1.51 -12.69
CA ASN A 154 -8.73 2.25 -11.74
C ASN A 154 -8.72 3.74 -12.03
N ASP A 155 -8.54 4.14 -13.29
CA ASP A 155 -8.53 5.54 -13.68
C ASP A 155 -9.91 6.15 -13.48
N LEU A 156 -10.98 5.47 -13.90
CA LEU A 156 -12.33 5.96 -13.74
C LEU A 156 -12.71 6.13 -12.27
N ARG A 157 -12.38 5.16 -11.40
CA ARG A 157 -12.67 5.26 -9.95
C ARG A 157 -11.88 6.39 -9.31
N LEU A 158 -10.59 6.51 -9.62
CA LEU A 158 -9.74 7.59 -9.12
C LEU A 158 -10.32 8.95 -9.53
N ARG A 159 -10.58 9.17 -10.82
CA ARG A 159 -11.12 10.46 -11.31
C ARG A 159 -12.54 10.73 -10.83
N ALA A 160 -13.39 9.71 -10.71
CA ALA A 160 -14.75 9.86 -10.20
C ALA A 160 -14.77 10.27 -8.72
N GLU A 161 -13.84 9.80 -7.90
CA GLU A 161 -13.72 10.22 -6.49
C GLU A 161 -13.33 11.70 -6.37
N TYR A 162 -12.35 12.16 -7.15
CA TYR A 162 -11.99 13.59 -7.22
C TYR A 162 -13.19 14.44 -7.67
N LEU A 163 -13.83 14.03 -8.77
CA LEU A 163 -15.00 14.72 -9.33
C LEU A 163 -16.13 14.79 -8.29
N ARG A 164 -16.40 13.72 -7.54
CA ARG A 164 -17.48 13.68 -6.53
C ARG A 164 -17.22 14.67 -5.41
N TYR A 165 -15.99 14.74 -4.92
CA TYR A 165 -15.62 15.68 -3.86
C TYR A 165 -15.73 17.13 -4.34
N ASP A 166 -15.23 17.42 -5.54
CA ASP A 166 -15.26 18.77 -6.11
C ASP A 166 -16.68 19.23 -6.42
N LEU A 167 -17.51 18.36 -7.03
CA LEU A 167 -18.90 18.67 -7.29
C LEU A 167 -19.67 18.95 -6.00
N ASN A 168 -19.47 18.17 -4.93
CA ASN A 168 -20.13 18.45 -3.65
C ASN A 168 -19.72 19.81 -3.07
N THR A 169 -18.46 20.20 -3.24
CA THR A 169 -17.95 21.51 -2.81
C THR A 169 -18.60 22.64 -3.61
N VAL A 170 -18.66 22.52 -4.94
CA VAL A 170 -19.30 23.51 -5.82
C VAL A 170 -20.81 23.60 -5.57
N ILE A 171 -21.50 22.46 -5.47
CA ILE A 171 -22.94 22.37 -5.15
C ILE A 171 -23.25 23.07 -3.83
N SER A 172 -22.36 22.96 -2.85
CA SER A 172 -22.56 23.58 -1.54
C SER A 172 -22.42 25.11 -1.57
N ALA A 173 -21.64 25.65 -2.50
CA ALA A 173 -21.44 27.09 -2.68
C ALA A 173 -22.53 27.77 -3.55
N LYS A 174 -23.31 27.01 -4.32
CA LYS A 174 -24.37 27.51 -5.23
C LYS A 174 -25.68 27.84 -4.49
N PRO A 175 -26.53 28.74 -5.06
CA PRO A 175 -27.81 29.10 -4.46
C PRO A 175 -28.79 27.91 -4.44
N LYS A 176 -29.79 27.96 -3.55
CA LYS A 176 -30.72 26.84 -3.26
C LYS A 176 -31.48 26.32 -4.48
N GLU A 177 -31.87 27.20 -5.40
CA GLU A 177 -32.57 26.91 -6.66
C GLU A 177 -31.72 26.00 -7.56
N GLU A 178 -30.48 26.42 -7.85
CA GLU A 178 -29.54 25.70 -8.72
C GLU A 178 -28.98 24.43 -8.06
N LYS A 179 -28.92 24.40 -6.73
CA LYS A 179 -28.36 23.30 -5.95
C LYS A 179 -29.09 21.98 -6.21
N LYS A 180 -30.42 21.99 -6.32
CA LYS A 180 -31.22 20.78 -6.60
C LYS A 180 -30.94 20.25 -8.01
N ALA A 181 -31.03 21.11 -9.01
CA ALA A 181 -30.77 20.74 -10.40
C ALA A 181 -29.35 20.18 -10.60
N LEU A 182 -28.34 20.83 -10.01
CA LEU A 182 -26.95 20.37 -10.14
C LEU A 182 -26.71 19.05 -9.39
N LYS A 183 -27.38 18.85 -8.24
CA LYS A 183 -27.34 17.58 -7.51
C LYS A 183 -27.96 16.44 -8.33
N ASP A 184 -29.09 16.67 -8.98
CA ASP A 184 -29.77 15.65 -9.80
C ASP A 184 -28.94 15.28 -11.04
N LEU A 185 -28.34 16.28 -11.71
CA LEU A 185 -27.40 16.04 -12.82
C LEU A 185 -26.17 15.26 -12.34
N SER A 186 -25.59 15.63 -11.20
CA SER A 186 -24.45 14.91 -10.64
C SER A 186 -24.81 13.46 -10.27
N ALA A 187 -26.01 13.22 -9.73
CA ALA A 187 -26.47 11.88 -9.41
C ALA A 187 -26.62 11.01 -10.66
N LYS A 188 -27.20 11.56 -11.73
CA LYS A 188 -27.30 10.90 -13.04
C LYS A 188 -25.93 10.58 -13.62
N LEU A 189 -24.98 11.52 -13.55
CA LEU A 189 -23.59 11.31 -13.97
C LEU A 189 -22.97 10.13 -13.22
N PHE A 190 -23.03 10.09 -11.89
CA PHE A 190 -22.42 9.00 -11.12
C PHE A 190 -23.11 7.65 -11.33
N GLN A 191 -24.40 7.65 -11.67
CA GLN A 191 -25.08 6.44 -12.09
C GLN A 191 -24.52 5.92 -13.42
N THR A 192 -24.34 6.79 -14.43
CA THR A 192 -23.74 6.39 -15.72
C THR A 192 -22.29 5.91 -15.58
N ILE A 193 -21.49 6.58 -14.74
CA ILE A 193 -20.12 6.16 -14.41
C ILE A 193 -20.11 4.78 -13.73
N SER A 194 -21.05 4.52 -12.81
CA SER A 194 -21.14 3.22 -12.13
C SER A 194 -21.54 2.10 -13.12
N ASN A 195 -22.41 2.39 -14.08
CA ASN A 195 -22.76 1.45 -15.15
C ASN A 195 -21.56 1.19 -16.07
N LEU A 196 -20.75 2.20 -16.39
CA LEU A 196 -19.52 2.06 -17.16
C LEU A 196 -18.49 1.20 -16.40
N ASP A 197 -18.29 1.44 -15.10
CA ASP A 197 -17.42 0.61 -14.24
C ASP A 197 -17.90 -0.85 -14.22
N HIS A 198 -19.22 -1.07 -14.13
CA HIS A 198 -19.80 -2.40 -14.22
C HIS A 198 -19.54 -3.06 -15.59
N ALA A 199 -19.73 -2.33 -16.69
CA ALA A 199 -19.42 -2.81 -18.03
C ALA A 199 -17.94 -3.19 -18.18
N ALA A 200 -17.03 -2.38 -17.60
CA ALA A 200 -15.61 -2.69 -17.54
C ALA A 200 -15.30 -3.91 -16.66
N LYS A 201 -16.10 -4.15 -15.61
CA LYS A 201 -15.97 -5.33 -14.75
C LYS A 201 -16.37 -6.62 -15.45
N ILE A 202 -17.46 -6.61 -16.22
CA ILE A 202 -17.89 -7.76 -17.03
C ILE A 202 -17.14 -7.86 -18.38
N LYS A 203 -16.28 -6.88 -18.68
CA LYS A 203 -15.44 -6.82 -19.90
C LYS A 203 -16.25 -6.74 -21.19
N SER A 204 -17.42 -6.11 -21.14
CA SER A 204 -18.32 -5.96 -22.29
C SER A 204 -17.99 -4.68 -23.05
N SER A 205 -17.40 -4.80 -24.25
CA SER A 205 -17.06 -3.65 -25.10
C SER A 205 -18.29 -2.86 -25.56
N GLN A 206 -19.35 -3.57 -25.96
CA GLN A 206 -20.58 -2.92 -26.46
C GLN A 206 -21.26 -2.07 -25.37
N GLU A 207 -21.35 -2.62 -24.16
CA GLU A 207 -21.91 -1.89 -23.02
C GLU A 207 -21.00 -0.75 -22.58
N ALA A 208 -19.68 -0.97 -22.56
CA ALA A 208 -18.72 0.07 -22.19
C ALA A 208 -18.79 1.28 -23.13
N GLU A 209 -18.88 1.05 -24.44
CA GLU A 209 -19.03 2.12 -25.43
C GLU A 209 -20.35 2.88 -25.29
N LYS A 210 -21.45 2.16 -25.04
CA LYS A 210 -22.76 2.75 -24.78
C LYS A 210 -22.73 3.66 -23.55
N TYR A 211 -22.28 3.13 -22.40
CA TYR A 211 -22.23 3.89 -21.16
C TYR A 211 -21.17 4.99 -21.20
N TYR A 212 -20.10 4.83 -21.99
CA TYR A 212 -19.15 5.91 -22.26
C TYR A 212 -19.84 7.09 -22.95
N ALA A 213 -20.61 6.85 -24.02
CA ALA A 213 -21.35 7.92 -24.70
C ALA A 213 -22.35 8.63 -23.77
N GLU A 214 -23.08 7.87 -22.94
CA GLU A 214 -23.97 8.43 -21.91
C GLU A 214 -23.20 9.27 -20.88
N THR A 215 -22.04 8.78 -20.43
CA THR A 215 -21.16 9.47 -19.47
C THR A 215 -20.64 10.78 -20.06
N VAL A 216 -20.27 10.80 -21.35
CA VAL A 216 -19.82 12.01 -22.05
C VAL A 216 -20.93 13.06 -22.09
N SER A 217 -22.16 12.65 -22.42
CA SER A 217 -23.31 13.56 -22.42
C SER A 217 -23.56 14.13 -21.02
N ALA A 218 -23.62 13.27 -20.00
CA ALA A 218 -23.87 13.69 -18.62
C ALA A 218 -22.75 14.59 -18.06
N LEU A 219 -21.49 14.33 -18.42
CA LEU A 219 -20.36 15.19 -18.06
C LEU A 219 -20.48 16.57 -18.70
N ASN A 220 -20.82 16.66 -19.99
CA ASN A 220 -21.01 17.95 -20.66
C ASN A 220 -22.17 18.74 -20.03
N ASP A 221 -23.26 18.07 -19.65
CA ASP A 221 -24.37 18.71 -18.94
C ASP A 221 -23.91 19.34 -17.61
N VAL A 222 -23.09 18.61 -16.83
CA VAL A 222 -22.54 19.13 -15.56
C VAL A 222 -21.53 20.25 -15.80
N LEU A 223 -20.61 20.09 -16.76
CA LEU A 223 -19.61 21.10 -17.10
C LEU A 223 -20.25 22.42 -17.54
N SER A 224 -21.38 22.36 -18.25
CA SER A 224 -22.14 23.56 -18.64
C SER A 224 -22.68 24.37 -17.47
N LYS A 225 -22.82 23.76 -16.28
CA LYS A 225 -23.28 24.41 -15.04
C LYS A 225 -22.13 24.87 -14.12
N LEU A 226 -20.91 24.44 -14.42
CA LEU A 226 -19.67 24.83 -13.74
C LEU A 226 -18.96 26.01 -14.42
N GLY A 227 -19.42 26.39 -15.62
CA GLY A 227 -18.96 27.55 -16.39
C GLY A 227 -19.62 28.85 -15.98
#